data_AF-A0AA42W740-F1
#
_entry.id   AF-A0AA42W740-F1
#
_cell.length_a   1.000
_cell.length_b   1.000
_cell.length_c   1.000
_cell.angle_alpha   90.00
_cell.angle_beta   90.00
_cell.angle_gamma   90.00
#
_symmetry.space_group_name_H-M   'P 1'
#
loop_
_entity.id
_entity.type
_entity.pdbx_description
1 polymer ?
#
loop_
_entity_poly.entity_id
_entity_poly.type
_entity_poly.pdbx_seq_one_letter_code
_entity_poly.pdbx_strand_id
1 'polypeptide(L)'
;MWISAGAVVLALLAVLVLTGRLGSSAGCSGVVASGRRWPARVAAALCLPLSAFFYYAWYAFYLKWDFNELGRYYDPDDQVVYTSSGFVWVVPATLLLAAGLLCAWRGWRR
;
A
#
# COMPACT_ATOMS: atom_id res chain seq x y z
N MET A 1 -14.48 -4.90 -12.81
CA MET A 1 -14.02 -5.77 -11.69
C MET A 1 -12.59 -6.33 -11.87
N TRP A 2 -11.81 -5.90 -12.89
CA TRP A 2 -10.58 -6.62 -13.30
C TRP A 2 -9.25 -6.04 -12.74
N ILE A 3 -9.29 -4.93 -12.00
CA ILE A 3 -8.08 -4.21 -11.56
C ILE A 3 -7.60 -4.67 -10.16
N SER A 4 -8.43 -5.37 -9.39
CA SER A 4 -8.31 -5.46 -7.93
C SER A 4 -7.27 -6.47 -7.41
N ALA A 5 -7.13 -7.65 -8.02
CA ALA A 5 -6.21 -8.66 -7.50
C ALA A 5 -4.77 -8.46 -8.01
N GLY A 6 -4.61 -8.23 -9.32
CA GLY A 6 -3.29 -8.09 -9.95
C GLY A 6 -2.53 -6.85 -9.49
N ALA A 7 -3.21 -5.69 -9.39
CA ALA A 7 -2.56 -4.45 -8.98
C ALA A 7 -2.13 -4.48 -7.51
N VAL A 8 -2.92 -5.13 -6.65
CA VAL A 8 -2.59 -5.26 -5.21
C VAL A 8 -1.46 -6.25 -5.02
N VAL A 9 -1.47 -7.39 -5.71
CA VAL A 9 -0.34 -8.35 -5.67
C VAL A 9 0.93 -7.70 -6.21
N LEU A 10 0.88 -6.92 -7.29
CA LEU A 10 2.03 -6.20 -7.81
C LEU A 10 2.53 -5.10 -6.84
N ALA A 11 1.63 -4.38 -6.17
CA ALA A 11 2.01 -3.40 -5.16
C ALA A 11 2.65 -4.07 -3.94
N LEU A 12 2.10 -5.19 -3.48
CA LEU A 12 2.66 -5.99 -2.38
C LEU A 12 4.00 -6.61 -2.75
N LEU A 13 4.14 -7.13 -3.98
CA LEU A 13 5.41 -7.65 -4.50
C LEU A 13 6.44 -6.53 -4.66
N ALA A 14 6.06 -5.35 -5.14
CA ALA A 14 6.97 -4.21 -5.22
C ALA A 14 7.44 -3.78 -3.82
N VAL A 15 6.54 -3.75 -2.84
CA VAL A 15 6.89 -3.49 -1.44
C VAL A 15 7.78 -4.59 -0.88
N LEU A 16 7.49 -5.87 -1.14
CA LEU A 16 8.34 -7.00 -0.75
C LEU A 16 9.70 -7.01 -1.47
N VAL A 17 9.81 -6.51 -2.69
CA VAL A 17 11.10 -6.37 -3.38
C VAL A 17 11.89 -5.19 -2.80
N LEU A 18 11.20 -4.10 -2.46
CA LEU A 18 11.78 -2.90 -1.84
C LEU A 18 12.15 -3.11 -0.37
N THR A 19 11.44 -3.99 0.36
CA THR A 19 11.66 -4.29 1.79
C THR A 19 12.38 -5.62 2.02
N GLY A 20 12.18 -6.60 1.14
CA GLY A 20 12.74 -7.97 1.19
C GLY A 20 14.13 -8.13 0.57
N ARG A 21 14.74 -7.04 0.09
CA ARG A 21 16.22 -6.96 0.03
C ARG A 21 16.91 -6.89 1.41
N LEU A 22 16.21 -7.31 2.48
CA LEU A 22 16.78 -7.59 3.80
C LEU A 22 16.79 -9.09 4.16
N GLY A 23 16.36 -10.00 3.27
CA GLY A 23 16.05 -11.38 3.68
C GLY A 23 16.61 -12.53 2.84
N SER A 24 17.58 -12.34 1.94
CA SER A 24 18.23 -13.49 1.26
C SER A 24 19.66 -13.18 0.86
N SER A 25 20.58 -13.84 1.56
CA SER A 25 22.00 -13.92 1.30
C SER A 25 22.31 -14.51 -0.08
N ALA A 26 22.75 -13.67 -1.03
CA ALA A 26 23.75 -14.04 -2.04
C ALA A 26 24.11 -12.81 -2.89
N GLY A 27 25.35 -12.35 -2.75
CA GLY A 27 26.10 -11.67 -3.81
C GLY A 27 25.47 -10.41 -4.41
N CYS A 28 25.67 -9.28 -3.72
CA CYS A 28 26.09 -8.02 -4.33
C CYS A 28 26.48 -7.08 -3.19
N SER A 29 27.78 -7.04 -2.89
CA SER A 29 28.39 -5.96 -2.14
C SER A 29 27.92 -4.62 -2.72
N GLY A 30 27.26 -3.78 -1.92
CA GLY A 30 27.17 -2.35 -2.23
C GLY A 30 25.81 -1.65 -2.16
N VAL A 31 24.92 -1.94 -1.20
CA VAL A 31 23.88 -0.96 -0.80
C VAL A 31 23.60 -0.94 0.72
N VAL A 32 24.59 -1.27 1.56
CA VAL A 32 24.48 -1.07 3.03
C VAL A 32 25.76 -0.43 3.61
N ALA A 33 26.58 0.21 2.78
CA ALA A 33 27.78 0.94 3.20
C ALA A 33 27.86 2.32 2.53
N SER A 34 26.81 3.12 2.66
CA SER A 34 26.91 4.55 2.34
C SER A 34 26.07 5.31 3.35
N GLY A 35 26.67 6.22 4.11
CA GLY A 35 26.01 7.18 5.01
C GLY A 35 25.07 8.16 4.31
N ARG A 36 24.57 7.81 3.13
CA ARG A 36 23.63 8.56 2.31
C ARG A 36 22.21 8.20 2.73
N ARG A 37 21.56 9.13 3.42
CA ARG A 37 20.18 9.05 3.93
C ARG A 37 19.10 9.27 2.85
N TRP A 38 19.50 9.67 1.65
CA TRP A 38 18.60 10.00 0.54
C TRP A 38 17.72 8.84 0.04
N PRO A 39 18.16 7.56 -0.05
CA PRO A 39 17.31 6.50 -0.58
C PRO A 39 16.18 6.15 0.39
N ALA A 40 16.43 6.22 1.71
CA ALA A 40 15.39 6.06 2.72
C ALA A 40 14.32 7.19 2.64
N ARG A 41 14.74 8.42 2.33
CA ARG A 41 13.82 9.55 2.12
C ARG A 41 12.99 9.40 0.85
N VAL A 42 13.60 8.96 -0.24
CA VAL A 42 12.88 8.69 -1.50
C VAL A 42 11.88 7.56 -1.32
N ALA A 43 12.27 6.47 -0.65
CA ALA A 43 11.36 5.37 -0.33
C ALA A 43 10.17 5.84 0.52
N ALA A 44 10.41 6.69 1.54
CA ALA A 44 9.34 7.29 2.33
C ALA A 44 8.42 8.19 1.49
N ALA A 45 9.01 9.04 0.64
CA ALA A 45 8.27 9.94 -0.25
C ALA A 45 7.41 9.21 -1.28
N LEU A 46 7.73 7.95 -1.62
CA LEU A 46 6.91 7.12 -2.51
C LEU A 46 5.89 6.29 -1.73
N CYS A 47 6.27 5.67 -0.61
CA CYS A 47 5.40 4.77 0.14
C CYS A 47 4.24 5.51 0.82
N LEU A 48 4.48 6.72 1.36
CA LEU A 48 3.44 7.46 2.10
C LEU A 48 2.30 7.96 1.20
N PRO A 49 2.55 8.61 0.05
CA PRO A 49 1.46 9.00 -0.86
C PRO A 49 0.75 7.79 -1.45
N LEU A 50 1.49 6.72 -1.75
CA LEU A 50 0.89 5.49 -2.27
C LEU A 50 -0.02 4.84 -1.21
N SER A 51 0.40 4.79 0.06
CA SER A 51 -0.44 4.36 1.18
C SER A 51 -1.72 5.20 1.27
N ALA A 52 -1.60 6.53 1.19
CA ALA A 52 -2.75 7.43 1.23
C ALA A 52 -3.71 7.18 0.07
N PHE A 53 -3.20 6.92 -1.14
CA PHE A 53 -4.01 6.53 -2.30
C PHE A 53 -4.79 5.23 -2.05
N PHE A 54 -4.14 4.19 -1.53
CA PHE A 54 -4.80 2.92 -1.22
C PHE A 54 -5.87 3.07 -0.12
N TYR A 55 -5.61 3.88 0.91
CA TYR A 55 -6.62 4.22 1.91
C TYR A 55 -7.79 5.00 1.33
N TYR A 56 -7.54 5.95 0.43
CA TYR A 56 -8.60 6.68 -0.25
C TYR A 56 -9.45 5.76 -1.15
N ALA A 57 -8.81 4.84 -1.88
CA ALA A 57 -9.53 3.84 -2.65
C ALA A 57 -10.39 2.95 -1.75
N TRP A 58 -9.85 2.49 -0.61
CA TRP A 58 -10.63 1.76 0.38
C TRP A 58 -11.82 2.58 0.91
N TYR A 59 -11.60 3.86 1.20
CA TYR A 59 -12.68 4.78 1.60
C TYR A 59 -13.77 4.88 0.53
N ALA A 60 -13.38 5.18 -0.71
CA ALA A 60 -14.29 5.42 -1.82
C ALA A 60 -15.10 4.18 -2.23
N PHE A 61 -14.50 2.99 -2.14
CA PHE A 61 -15.16 1.73 -2.54
C PHE A 61 -15.86 1.00 -1.38
N TYR A 62 -15.51 1.30 -0.13
CA TYR A 62 -16.00 0.55 1.02
C TYR A 62 -16.54 1.47 2.11
N LEU A 63 -15.68 2.23 2.78
CA LEU A 63 -16.02 2.94 4.03
C LEU A 63 -17.07 4.04 3.86
N LYS A 64 -17.20 4.64 2.67
CA LYS A 64 -18.21 5.65 2.38
C LYS A 64 -19.65 5.08 2.33
N TRP A 65 -19.79 3.79 2.02
CA TRP A 65 -21.08 3.18 1.72
C TRP A 65 -21.61 2.36 2.89
N ASP A 66 -22.92 2.43 3.11
CA ASP A 66 -23.59 1.66 4.15
C ASP A 66 -24.08 0.33 3.58
N PHE A 67 -23.32 -0.74 3.81
CA PHE A 67 -23.66 -2.06 3.28
C PHE A 67 -24.68 -2.76 4.17
N ASN A 68 -25.67 -3.40 3.55
CA ASN A 68 -26.62 -4.24 4.27
C ASN A 68 -25.98 -5.55 4.81
N GLU A 69 -26.79 -6.39 5.45
CA GLU A 69 -26.36 -7.69 6.00
C GLU A 69 -25.76 -8.64 4.96
N LEU A 70 -26.11 -8.46 3.68
CA LEU A 70 -25.56 -9.24 2.55
C LEU A 70 -24.28 -8.63 1.98
N GLY A 71 -23.77 -7.55 2.57
CA GLY A 71 -22.57 -6.84 2.10
C GLY A 71 -22.78 -6.12 0.77
N ARG A 72 -24.02 -5.70 0.47
CA ARG A 72 -24.39 -5.02 -0.78
C ARG A 72 -24.95 -3.63 -0.48
N TYR A 73 -24.55 -2.67 -1.28
CA TYR A 73 -25.15 -1.34 -1.32
C TYR A 73 -25.66 -1.09 -2.73
N TYR A 74 -26.90 -0.65 -2.84
CA TYR A 74 -27.50 -0.29 -4.12
C TYR A 74 -27.52 1.23 -4.21
N ASP A 75 -26.86 1.75 -5.24
CA ASP A 75 -26.91 3.15 -5.59
C ASP A 75 -28.13 3.41 -6.49
N PRO A 76 -29.14 4.15 -6.02
CA PRO A 76 -30.35 4.43 -6.80
C PRO A 76 -30.10 5.40 -7.95
N ASP A 77 -29.06 6.24 -7.88
CA ASP A 77 -28.77 7.23 -8.92
C ASP A 77 -28.03 6.58 -10.08
N ASP A 78 -26.98 5.82 -9.77
CA ASP A 78 -26.16 5.13 -10.77
C ASP A 78 -26.72 3.75 -11.16
N GLN A 79 -27.73 3.24 -10.45
CA GLN A 79 -28.32 1.90 -10.65
C GLN A 79 -27.28 0.76 -10.51
N VAL A 80 -26.19 0.99 -9.76
CA VAL A 80 -25.09 0.04 -9.57
C VAL A 80 -25.15 -0.58 -8.18
N VAL A 81 -24.84 -1.88 -8.10
CA VAL A 81 -24.66 -2.59 -6.82
C VAL A 81 -23.18 -2.66 -6.47
N TYR A 82 -22.81 -2.01 -5.37
CA TYR A 82 -21.49 -2.12 -4.75
C TYR A 82 -21.44 -3.34 -3.82
N THR A 83 -20.29 -4.02 -3.78
CA THR A 83 -20.08 -5.20 -2.92
C THR A 83 -18.92 -4.99 -1.95
N SER A 84 -19.01 -5.66 -0.80
CA SER A 84 -18.05 -5.59 0.31
C SER A 84 -16.61 -6.05 0.03
N SER A 85 -16.24 -6.29 -1.24
CA SER A 85 -14.90 -6.71 -1.68
C SER A 85 -13.78 -5.67 -1.44
N GLY A 86 -14.12 -4.48 -0.93
CA GLY A 86 -13.18 -3.39 -0.69
C GLY A 86 -12.11 -3.66 0.38
N PHE A 87 -12.27 -4.69 1.22
CA PHE A 87 -11.29 -5.02 2.27
C PHE A 87 -9.86 -5.26 1.73
N VAL A 88 -9.72 -5.64 0.46
CA VAL A 88 -8.42 -5.90 -0.18
C VAL A 88 -7.53 -4.66 -0.25
N TRP A 89 -8.10 -3.45 -0.22
CA TRP A 89 -7.34 -2.20 -0.34
C TRP A 89 -6.69 -1.74 0.97
N VAL A 90 -7.19 -2.17 2.13
CA VAL A 90 -6.66 -1.76 3.45
C VAL A 90 -5.31 -2.42 3.76
N VAL A 91 -5.11 -3.67 3.31
CA VAL A 91 -3.88 -4.43 3.54
C VAL A 91 -2.65 -3.81 2.86
N PRO A 92 -2.65 -3.49 1.55
CA PRO A 92 -1.53 -2.78 0.95
C PRO A 92 -1.37 -1.36 1.53
N ALA A 93 -2.47 -0.68 1.88
CA ALA A 93 -2.42 0.65 2.48
C ALA A 93 -1.65 0.66 3.81
N THR A 94 -1.98 -0.27 4.71
CA THR A 94 -1.33 -0.44 6.03
C THR A 94 0.14 -0.83 5.90
N LEU A 95 0.48 -1.76 5.00
CA LEU A 95 1.86 -2.18 4.78
C LEU A 95 2.73 -1.06 4.21
N LEU A 96 2.21 -0.31 3.22
CA LEU A 96 2.90 0.86 2.67
C LEU A 96 3.07 1.97 3.71
N LEU A 97 2.08 2.16 4.58
CA LEU A 97 2.17 3.12 5.68
C LEU A 97 3.32 2.74 6.63
N ALA A 98 3.34 1.48 7.09
CA ALA A 98 4.38 0.99 7.99
C ALA A 98 5.77 1.10 7.36
N ALA A 99 5.92 0.69 6.10
CA ALA A 99 7.18 0.82 5.37
C ALA A 99 7.62 2.28 5.21
N GLY A 100 6.70 3.16 4.80
CA GLY A 100 6.95 4.59 4.63
C GLY A 100 7.38 5.28 5.94
N LEU A 101 6.71 4.95 7.05
CA LEU A 101 7.05 5.47 8.38
C LEU A 101 8.42 4.97 8.85
N LEU A 102 8.73 3.68 8.67
CA LEU A 102 10.04 3.13 9.02
C LEU A 102 11.17 3.77 8.21
N CYS A 103 10.95 3.98 6.90
CA CYS A 103 11.90 4.66 6.02
C CYS A 103 12.08 6.14 6.39
N ALA A 104 11.00 6.86 6.69
CA ALA A 104 11.05 8.25 7.16
C ALA A 104 11.83 8.38 8.46
N TRP A 105 11.53 7.50 9.43
CA TRP A 105 12.20 7.45 10.73
C TRP A 105 13.71 7.18 10.58
N ARG A 106 14.11 6.21 9.76
CA ARG A 106 15.53 5.93 9.48
C ARG A 106 16.22 7.06 8.70
N GLY A 107 15.51 7.74 7.81
CA GLY A 107 16.04 8.87 7.03
C GLY A 107 16.19 10.18 7.83
N TRP A 108 15.52 10.27 8.98
CA TRP A 108 15.54 11.42 9.89
C TRP A 108 16.28 11.21 11.20
N ARG A 109 16.47 9.98 11.69
CA ARG A 109 17.34 9.73 12.85
C ARG A 109 18.76 10.20 12.54
N ARG A 110 19.25 11.12 13.38
CA ARG A 110 20.58 11.74 13.28
C ARG A 110 21.67 10.79 13.71
#